data_AF-A0A8J6IKW4-F1
#
_entry.id   AF-A0A8J6IKW4-F1
#
_cell.length_a   1.000
_cell.length_b   1.000
_cell.length_c   1.000
_cell.angle_alpha   90.00
_cell.angle_beta   90.00
_cell.angle_gamma   90.00
#
_symmetry.space_group_name_H-M   'P 1'
#
loop_
_entity.id
_entity.type
_entity.pdbx_description
1 polymer ?
#
loop_
_entity_poly.entity_id
_entity_poly.type
_entity_poly.pdbx_seq_one_letter_code
_entity_poly.pdbx_strand_id
1 'polypeptide(L)'
;MARRGLRAGLAGIAALLVSACLVSEAPLILSGEGAAPLRAGDYEQYELEDGDEPEFDGRAVVVIRDGDYLIAEDPDDEGSFMRLKQIRRGLYAAQVWEEGDDSYMYLAMRPQRGGVALFWFGDCTVLTDVERSDLNLTMDDRECVLDSFSQLEAALEIVVERSSPMLEWRRAD
;
A
#
# COMPACT_ATOMS: atom_id res chain seq x y z
N MET A 1 -34.70 -2.59 26.70
CA MET A 1 -33.31 -2.93 27.05
C MET A 1 -32.50 -2.96 25.76
N ALA A 2 -31.78 -1.89 25.47
CA ALA A 2 -30.88 -1.83 24.32
C ALA A 2 -29.56 -2.51 24.69
N ARG A 3 -29.23 -3.62 24.04
CA ARG A 3 -27.87 -4.14 24.02
C ARG A 3 -27.24 -3.70 22.70
N ARG A 4 -26.41 -2.66 22.79
CA ARG A 4 -25.48 -2.24 21.75
C ARG A 4 -24.52 -3.41 21.49
N GLY A 5 -24.74 -4.11 20.39
CA GLY A 5 -23.78 -5.08 19.86
C GLY A 5 -22.68 -4.31 19.13
N LEU A 6 -21.45 -4.57 19.54
CA LEU A 6 -20.20 -4.02 19.06
C LEU A 6 -20.11 -4.10 17.52
N ARG A 7 -20.04 -2.95 16.83
CA ARG A 7 -19.55 -2.89 15.45
C ARG A 7 -18.02 -2.93 15.53
N ALA A 8 -17.45 -4.13 15.42
CA ALA A 8 -16.04 -4.32 15.14
C ALA A 8 -15.96 -4.71 13.65
N GLY A 9 -15.51 -3.78 12.83
CA GLY A 9 -15.47 -3.90 11.36
C GLY A 9 -15.02 -2.55 10.81
N LEU A 10 -13.76 -2.20 11.08
CA LEU A 10 -13.21 -0.88 10.79
C LEU A 10 -11.67 -0.91 10.69
N ALA A 11 -11.08 -1.99 10.15
CA ALA A 11 -9.63 -2.19 10.29
C ALA A 11 -8.84 -2.51 9.00
N GLY A 12 -9.44 -3.00 7.92
CA GLY A 12 -8.63 -3.68 6.88
C GLY A 12 -7.67 -2.81 6.06
N ILE A 13 -7.88 -1.49 5.95
CA ILE A 13 -7.00 -0.61 5.16
C ILE A 13 -6.73 0.74 5.85
N ALA A 14 -7.65 1.22 6.69
CA ALA A 14 -7.40 2.43 7.48
C ALA A 14 -6.18 2.30 8.40
N ALA A 15 -5.81 1.08 8.80
CA ALA A 15 -4.58 0.80 9.56
C ALA A 15 -3.29 0.96 8.71
N LEU A 16 -3.37 0.80 7.39
CA LEU A 16 -2.23 1.02 6.48
C LEU A 16 -1.87 2.52 6.38
N LEU A 17 -2.87 3.40 6.51
CA LEU A 17 -2.68 4.86 6.44
C LEU A 17 -1.78 5.41 7.55
N VAL A 18 -1.68 4.72 8.68
CA VAL A 18 -0.88 5.18 9.82
C VAL A 18 0.56 4.67 9.76
N SER A 19 0.88 3.79 8.81
CA SER A 19 2.16 3.07 8.81
C SER A 19 2.99 3.17 7.53
N ALA A 20 2.48 3.70 6.41
CA ALA A 20 3.34 3.86 5.24
C ALA A 20 4.29 5.06 5.41
N CYS A 21 5.60 4.81 5.50
CA CYS A 21 6.55 5.89 5.70
C CYS A 21 6.82 6.78 4.48
N LEU A 22 6.40 6.39 3.27
CA LEU A 22 6.69 7.11 2.04
C LEU A 22 5.44 7.87 1.58
N VAL A 23 5.51 9.20 1.56
CA VAL A 23 4.36 10.06 1.27
C VAL A 23 4.68 11.15 0.25
N SER A 24 3.67 11.73 -0.39
CA SER A 24 3.81 12.92 -1.24
C SER A 24 2.51 13.72 -1.26
N GLU A 25 2.62 15.05 -1.38
CA GLU A 25 1.46 15.95 -1.59
C GLU A 25 0.90 15.88 -3.02
N ALA A 26 1.67 15.34 -3.96
CA ALA A 26 1.28 15.23 -5.36
C ALA A 26 1.39 13.78 -5.86
N PRO A 27 0.56 13.37 -6.84
CA PRO A 27 0.65 12.03 -7.37
C PRO A 27 1.95 11.87 -8.16
N LEU A 28 2.78 10.90 -7.76
CA LEU A 28 4.02 10.55 -8.46
C LEU A 28 3.77 9.54 -9.59
N ILE A 29 2.60 8.91 -9.62
CA ILE A 29 2.12 8.05 -10.69
C ILE A 29 0.90 8.72 -11.32
N LEU A 30 1.07 9.23 -12.54
CA LEU A 30 0.01 9.96 -13.24
C LEU A 30 -1.04 9.03 -13.84
N SER A 31 -2.23 9.58 -14.09
CA SER A 31 -3.28 8.87 -14.84
C SER A 31 -2.74 8.43 -16.21
N GLY A 32 -3.00 7.17 -16.57
CA GLY A 32 -2.50 6.56 -17.81
C GLY A 32 -1.09 5.96 -17.73
N GLU A 33 -0.33 6.19 -16.65
CA GLU A 33 0.95 5.51 -16.41
C GLU A 33 0.80 4.19 -15.62
N GLY A 34 -0.43 3.85 -15.27
CA GLY A 34 -0.76 2.68 -14.48
C GLY A 34 -0.50 1.36 -15.21
N ALA A 35 0.01 0.38 -14.47
CA ALA A 35 0.04 -1.02 -14.84
C ALA A 35 -1.10 -1.76 -14.12
N ALA A 36 -1.63 -2.81 -14.75
CA ALA A 36 -2.75 -3.58 -14.21
C ALA A 36 -2.39 -5.05 -13.88
N PRO A 37 -1.46 -5.33 -12.95
CA PRO A 37 -1.06 -6.70 -12.61
C PRO A 37 -2.11 -7.46 -11.78
N LEU A 38 -2.98 -6.74 -11.07
CA LEU A 38 -4.05 -7.31 -10.25
C LEU A 38 -5.34 -7.45 -11.06
N ARG A 39 -6.07 -8.53 -10.80
CA ARG A 39 -7.41 -8.76 -11.35
C ARG A 39 -8.46 -8.28 -10.36
N ALA A 40 -9.57 -7.75 -10.88
CA ALA A 40 -10.75 -7.51 -10.06
C ALA A 40 -11.27 -8.80 -9.41
N GLY A 41 -11.94 -8.63 -8.27
CA GLY A 41 -12.55 -9.71 -7.48
C GLY A 41 -12.25 -9.61 -5.99
N ASP A 42 -12.64 -10.64 -5.26
CA ASP A 42 -12.50 -10.73 -3.82
C ASP A 42 -11.12 -11.25 -3.39
N TYR A 43 -10.58 -10.66 -2.33
CA TYR A 43 -9.31 -11.01 -1.73
C TYR A 43 -9.46 -11.15 -0.20
N GLU A 44 -8.78 -12.12 0.37
CA GLU A 44 -8.51 -12.26 1.80
C GLU A 44 -7.15 -11.64 2.10
N GLN A 45 -7.10 -10.80 3.13
CA GLN A 45 -5.91 -10.08 3.57
C GLN A 45 -5.34 -10.77 4.81
N TYR A 46 -4.03 -10.96 4.81
CA TYR A 46 -3.29 -11.58 5.91
C TYR A 46 -2.12 -10.71 6.32
N GLU A 47 -2.09 -10.31 7.59
CA GLU A 47 -0.92 -9.68 8.18
C GLU A 47 0.20 -10.71 8.35
N LEU A 48 1.42 -10.27 8.07
CA LEU A 48 2.62 -11.07 8.16
C LEU A 48 3.56 -10.44 9.19
N GLU A 49 3.90 -11.22 10.22
CA GLU A 49 4.93 -10.86 11.20
C GLU A 49 6.09 -11.88 11.12
N ASP A 50 7.32 -11.38 11.25
CA ASP A 50 8.52 -12.19 11.07
C ASP A 50 8.61 -13.31 12.12
N GLY A 51 8.45 -14.55 11.65
CA GLY A 51 8.56 -15.75 12.50
C GLY A 51 7.21 -16.31 12.96
N ASP A 52 6.11 -15.62 12.67
CA ASP A 52 4.76 -16.03 13.02
C ASP A 52 3.97 -16.59 11.82
N GLU A 53 2.87 -17.27 12.12
CA GLU A 53 1.94 -17.72 11.08
C GLU A 53 1.11 -16.53 10.56
N PRO A 54 0.79 -16.46 9.25
CA PRO A 54 -0.04 -15.39 8.71
C PRO A 54 -1.38 -15.26 9.44
N GLU A 55 -1.68 -14.07 9.95
CA GLU A 55 -2.92 -13.76 10.66
C GLU A 55 -3.95 -13.19 9.68
N PHE A 56 -5.18 -13.72 9.69
CA PHE A 56 -6.25 -13.18 8.85
C PHE A 56 -6.69 -11.81 9.37
N ASP A 57 -6.53 -10.78 8.55
CA ASP A 57 -6.85 -9.40 8.89
C ASP A 57 -8.23 -8.98 8.35
N GLY A 58 -8.58 -9.42 7.13
CA GLY A 58 -9.84 -9.01 6.54
C GLY A 58 -10.10 -9.49 5.13
N ARG A 59 -11.11 -8.87 4.51
CA ARG A 59 -11.45 -9.06 3.10
C ARG A 59 -11.47 -7.73 2.39
N ALA A 60 -11.08 -7.76 1.13
CA ALA A 60 -11.15 -6.63 0.23
C ALA A 60 -11.71 -7.05 -1.13
N VAL A 61 -12.58 -6.21 -1.66
CA VAL A 61 -13.07 -6.27 -3.03
C VAL A 61 -12.24 -5.31 -3.85
N VAL A 62 -11.58 -5.83 -4.88
CA VAL A 62 -10.83 -5.04 -5.85
C VAL A 62 -11.69 -4.79 -7.08
N VAL A 63 -12.01 -3.53 -7.33
CA VAL A 63 -12.70 -3.05 -8.54
C VAL A 63 -11.72 -2.23 -9.37
N ILE A 64 -11.78 -2.31 -10.70
CA ILE A 64 -10.94 -1.50 -11.58
C ILE A 64 -11.81 -0.41 -12.22
N ARG A 65 -11.47 0.86 -11.98
CA ARG A 65 -12.17 2.06 -12.50
C ARG A 65 -11.14 2.96 -13.19
N ASP A 66 -11.31 3.20 -14.49
CA ASP A 66 -10.46 4.08 -15.29
C ASP A 66 -8.94 3.83 -15.18
N GLY A 67 -8.56 2.57 -14.94
CA GLY A 67 -7.16 2.13 -14.80
C GLY A 67 -6.63 2.17 -13.37
N ASP A 68 -7.41 2.72 -12.43
CA ASP A 68 -7.13 2.68 -11.00
C ASP A 68 -7.89 1.53 -10.33
N TYR A 69 -7.35 1.07 -9.21
CA TYR A 69 -7.98 0.10 -8.34
C TYR A 69 -8.77 0.85 -7.27
N LEU A 70 -10.04 0.49 -7.08
CA LEU A 70 -10.76 0.76 -5.85
C LEU A 70 -10.69 -0.50 -5.00
N ILE A 71 -10.28 -0.35 -3.74
CA ILE A 71 -10.18 -1.42 -2.76
C ILE A 71 -11.12 -1.06 -1.60
N ALA A 72 -12.16 -1.87 -1.41
CA ALA A 72 -13.22 -1.61 -0.43
C ALA A 72 -13.67 -2.93 0.25
N GLU A 73 -14.44 -2.86 1.34
CA GLU A 73 -15.01 -4.05 1.98
C GLU A 73 -16.16 -4.65 1.15
N ASP A 74 -16.89 -3.81 0.42
CA ASP A 74 -17.96 -4.16 -0.52
C ASP A 74 -17.81 -3.31 -1.81
N PRO A 75 -18.18 -3.80 -3.01
CA PRO A 75 -18.09 -3.04 -4.25
C PRO A 75 -18.82 -1.68 -4.28
N ASP A 76 -19.84 -1.50 -3.43
CA ASP A 76 -20.62 -0.26 -3.34
C ASP A 76 -20.16 0.68 -2.21
N ASP A 77 -19.20 0.26 -1.39
CA ASP A 77 -18.68 1.06 -0.26
C ASP A 77 -17.61 2.06 -0.71
N GLU A 78 -17.41 3.09 0.13
CA GLU A 78 -16.23 3.94 0.07
C GLU A 78 -14.97 3.09 0.33
N GLY A 79 -13.87 3.43 -0.31
CA GLY A 79 -12.63 2.67 -0.19
C GLY A 79 -11.42 3.45 -0.65
N SER A 80 -10.26 2.82 -0.52
CA SER A 80 -9.01 3.41 -0.93
C SER A 80 -8.78 3.16 -2.41
N PHE A 81 -8.29 4.18 -3.10
CA PHE A 81 -7.82 4.07 -4.46
C PHE A 81 -6.35 3.66 -4.47
N MET A 82 -5.97 2.87 -5.47
CA MET A 82 -4.61 2.46 -5.69
C MET A 82 -4.26 2.52 -7.18
N ARG A 83 -3.09 3.06 -7.48
CA ARG A 83 -2.51 3.05 -8.83
C ARG A 83 -1.16 2.36 -8.77
N LEU A 84 -0.91 1.43 -9.69
CA LEU A 84 0.32 0.66 -9.73
C LEU A 84 1.19 1.12 -10.89
N LYS A 85 2.50 1.27 -10.69
CA LYS A 85 3.46 1.48 -11.78
C LYS A 85 4.62 0.50 -11.64
N GLN A 86 4.96 -0.16 -12.72
CA GLN A 86 6.06 -1.12 -12.69
C GLN A 86 7.39 -0.37 -12.55
N ILE A 87 8.17 -0.69 -11.52
CA ILE A 87 9.53 -0.16 -11.34
C ILE A 87 10.58 -1.11 -11.90
N ARG A 88 10.38 -2.42 -11.71
CA ARG A 88 11.18 -3.46 -12.41
C ARG A 88 10.40 -4.75 -12.58
N ARG A 89 11.01 -5.75 -13.22
CA ARG A 89 10.34 -7.03 -13.48
C ARG A 89 9.82 -7.66 -12.19
N GLY A 90 8.50 -7.77 -12.07
CA GLY A 90 7.83 -8.38 -10.91
C GLY A 90 7.71 -7.49 -9.67
N LEU A 91 8.08 -6.21 -9.76
CA LEU A 91 7.97 -5.25 -8.65
C LEU A 91 7.30 -3.96 -9.13
N TYR A 92 6.31 -3.51 -8.35
CA TYR A 92 5.48 -2.35 -8.65
C TYR A 92 5.52 -1.38 -7.48
N ALA A 93 5.55 -0.09 -7.80
CA ALA A 93 5.16 0.96 -6.87
C ALA A 93 3.63 1.05 -6.84
N ALA A 94 3.06 1.06 -5.64
CA ALA A 94 1.65 1.29 -5.40
C ALA A 94 1.47 2.66 -4.76
N GLN A 95 0.79 3.55 -5.47
CA GLN A 95 0.32 4.85 -4.96
C GLN A 95 -1.09 4.65 -4.41
N VAL A 96 -1.32 4.96 -3.15
CA VAL A 96 -2.60 4.79 -2.45
C VAL A 96 -3.12 6.14 -1.94
N TRP A 97 -4.42 6.38 -2.06
CA TRP A 97 -5.09 7.59 -1.58
C TRP A 97 -6.57 7.32 -1.30
N GLU A 98 -7.23 8.17 -0.51
CA GLU A 98 -8.69 8.14 -0.29
C GLU A 98 -9.39 9.26 -1.06
N GLU A 99 -10.72 9.15 -1.24
CA GLU A 99 -11.49 10.20 -1.89
C GLU A 99 -11.48 11.48 -1.03
N GLY A 100 -10.95 12.57 -1.59
CA GLY A 100 -10.89 13.86 -0.91
C GLY A 100 -9.63 14.12 -0.10
N ASP A 101 -8.69 13.16 -0.07
CA ASP A 101 -7.36 13.36 0.51
C ASP A 101 -6.41 14.07 -0.46
N ASP A 102 -5.61 14.98 0.08
CA ASP A 102 -4.57 15.73 -0.64
C ASP A 102 -3.17 15.10 -0.48
N SER A 103 -3.09 13.87 0.05
CA SER A 103 -1.83 13.14 0.24
C SER A 103 -1.87 11.76 -0.40
N TYR A 104 -0.70 11.30 -0.82
CA TYR A 104 -0.49 10.01 -1.45
C TYR A 104 0.53 9.22 -0.65
N MET A 105 0.22 7.97 -0.37
CA MET A 105 1.15 7.05 0.25
C MET A 105 1.70 6.07 -0.78
N TYR A 106 2.87 5.54 -0.48
CA TYR A 106 3.54 4.63 -1.37
C TYR A 106 4.06 3.38 -0.68
N LEU A 107 3.83 2.25 -1.34
CA LEU A 107 4.28 0.93 -0.91
C LEU A 107 4.74 0.10 -2.12
N ALA A 108 5.54 -0.92 -1.85
CA ALA A 108 6.00 -1.85 -2.87
C ALA A 108 5.04 -3.04 -2.95
N MET A 109 4.76 -3.49 -4.17
CA MET A 109 3.90 -4.64 -4.42
C MET A 109 4.58 -5.65 -5.33
N ARG A 110 4.53 -6.93 -4.94
CA ARG A 110 4.92 -8.07 -5.78
C ARG A 110 3.72 -8.96 -6.06
N PRO A 111 3.33 -9.14 -7.33
CA PRO A 111 2.38 -10.16 -7.73
C PRO A 111 2.92 -11.55 -7.43
N GLN A 112 2.06 -12.41 -6.92
CA GLN A 112 2.33 -13.81 -6.66
C GLN A 112 1.20 -14.69 -7.21
N ARG A 113 1.38 -16.01 -7.16
CA ARG A 113 0.38 -16.94 -7.68
C ARG A 113 -0.89 -16.83 -6.83
N GLY A 114 -1.94 -16.26 -7.39
CA GLY A 114 -3.24 -16.13 -6.72
C GLY A 114 -3.33 -14.94 -5.77
N GLY A 115 -2.43 -13.96 -5.83
CA GLY A 115 -2.41 -12.88 -4.86
C GLY A 115 -1.33 -11.82 -5.08
N VAL A 116 -1.10 -11.00 -4.06
CA VAL A 116 0.02 -10.04 -3.97
C VAL A 116 0.64 -10.06 -2.59
N ALA A 117 1.91 -9.71 -2.51
CA ALA A 117 2.60 -9.37 -1.28
C ALA A 117 2.95 -7.88 -1.29
N LEU A 118 2.70 -7.20 -0.17
CA LEU A 118 2.89 -5.77 0.01
C LEU A 118 4.02 -5.52 1.02
N PHE A 119 4.86 -4.54 0.71
CA PHE A 119 6.06 -4.20 1.46
C PHE A 119 6.04 -2.70 1.73
N TRP A 120 6.21 -2.30 2.98
CA TRP A 120 6.46 -0.93 3.37
C TRP A 120 7.31 -0.90 4.64
N PHE A 121 7.67 0.28 5.11
CA PHE A 121 8.14 0.46 6.48
C PHE A 121 7.12 1.27 7.23
N GLY A 122 6.93 0.91 8.51
CA GLY A 122 6.16 1.67 9.49
C GLY A 122 6.63 3.11 9.71
N ASP A 123 7.92 3.37 9.44
CA ASP A 123 8.61 4.58 9.85
C ASP A 123 9.82 4.89 8.93
N CYS A 124 9.99 6.16 8.58
CA CYS A 124 11.07 6.68 7.73
C CYS A 124 12.46 6.57 8.38
N THR A 125 12.52 6.40 9.71
CA THR A 125 13.75 6.16 10.48
C THR A 125 14.45 4.86 10.13
N VAL A 126 13.78 3.94 9.41
CA VAL A 126 14.42 2.74 8.85
C VAL A 126 15.48 3.09 7.80
N LEU A 127 15.33 4.22 7.10
CA LEU A 127 16.41 4.75 6.26
C LEU A 127 17.49 5.38 7.15
N THR A 128 18.75 5.24 6.77
CA THR A 128 19.83 5.97 7.44
C THR A 128 19.82 7.44 7.03
N ASP A 129 20.48 8.31 7.81
CA ASP A 129 20.65 9.72 7.44
C ASP A 129 21.36 9.89 6.10
N VAL A 130 22.34 9.01 5.82
CA VAL A 130 23.06 8.99 4.54
C VAL A 130 22.12 8.66 3.40
N GLU A 131 21.26 7.66 3.54
CA GLU A 131 20.31 7.27 2.50
C GLU A 131 19.25 8.34 2.25
N ARG A 132 18.68 8.92 3.31
CA ARG A 132 17.76 10.06 3.17
C ARG A 132 18.44 11.22 2.45
N SER A 133 19.69 11.52 2.81
CA SER A 133 20.47 12.57 2.16
C SER A 133 20.77 12.25 0.69
N ASP A 134 21.18 11.02 0.38
CA ASP A 134 21.53 10.59 -0.98
C ASP A 134 20.31 10.59 -1.91
N LEU A 135 19.14 10.26 -1.35
CA LEU A 135 17.86 10.32 -2.05
C LEU A 135 17.21 11.71 -2.00
N ASN A 136 17.81 12.68 -1.32
CA ASN A 136 17.24 14.02 -1.12
C ASN A 136 15.81 13.98 -0.54
N LEU A 137 15.57 13.09 0.42
CA LEU A 137 14.28 12.96 1.11
C LEU A 137 14.20 13.95 2.26
N THR A 138 13.03 14.59 2.39
CA THR A 138 12.71 15.37 3.58
C THR A 138 11.96 14.47 4.56
N MET A 139 12.32 14.54 5.83
CA MET A 139 11.56 13.85 6.87
C MET A 139 10.60 14.83 7.53
N ASP A 140 9.32 14.47 7.60
CA ASP A 140 8.30 15.17 8.39
C ASP A 140 7.75 14.21 9.44
N ASP A 141 7.99 14.52 10.72
CA ASP A 141 7.81 13.60 11.85
C ASP A 141 8.46 12.21 11.62
N ARG A 142 7.66 11.22 11.20
CA ARG A 142 8.07 9.83 10.94
C ARG A 142 7.91 9.42 9.47
N GLU A 143 7.57 10.37 8.61
CA GLU A 143 7.34 10.18 7.18
C GLU A 143 8.50 10.74 6.36
N CYS A 144 8.80 10.06 5.26
CA CYS A 144 9.72 10.46 4.21
C CYS A 144 8.89 11.07 3.08
N VAL A 145 8.97 12.38 2.92
CA VAL A 145 8.30 13.12 1.85
C VAL A 145 9.08 12.95 0.54
N LEU A 146 8.35 12.54 -0.49
CA LEU A 146 8.83 12.30 -1.85
C LEU A 146 8.34 13.40 -2.79
N ASP A 147 9.23 13.92 -3.61
CA ASP A 147 8.92 14.95 -4.62
C ASP A 147 8.99 14.41 -6.05
N SER A 148 9.46 13.17 -6.23
CA SER A 148 9.67 12.60 -7.56
C SER A 148 9.56 11.08 -7.60
N PHE A 149 9.16 10.57 -8.76
CA PHE A 149 9.08 9.13 -9.00
C PHE A 149 10.45 8.42 -8.88
N SER A 150 11.55 9.10 -9.20
CA SER A 150 12.90 8.52 -9.05
C SER A 150 13.28 8.31 -7.58
N GLN A 151 12.87 9.21 -6.69
CA GLN A 151 13.06 9.02 -5.25
C GLN A 151 12.23 7.85 -4.74
N LEU A 152 10.97 7.77 -5.21
CA LEU A 152 10.08 6.68 -4.88
C LEU A 152 10.65 5.33 -5.29
N GLU A 153 11.13 5.21 -6.53
CA GLU A 153 11.72 3.98 -7.06
C GLU A 153 12.88 3.52 -6.17
N ALA A 154 13.85 4.40 -5.91
CA ALA A 154 15.02 4.06 -5.11
C ALA A 154 14.65 3.72 -3.65
N ALA A 155 13.71 4.45 -3.04
CA ALA A 155 13.24 4.18 -1.69
C ALA A 155 12.54 2.82 -1.59
N LEU A 156 11.68 2.47 -2.57
CA LEU A 156 11.00 1.18 -2.61
C LEU A 156 11.94 0.00 -2.86
N GLU A 157 13.05 0.21 -3.57
CA GLU A 157 14.08 -0.82 -3.68
C GLU A 157 14.71 -1.14 -2.33
N ILE A 158 15.02 -0.12 -1.52
CA ILE A 158 15.53 -0.30 -0.15
C ILE A 158 14.50 -1.00 0.74
N VAL A 159 13.22 -0.60 0.65
CA VAL A 159 12.10 -1.26 1.35
C VAL A 159 12.15 -2.76 1.10
N VAL A 160 12.10 -3.14 -0.18
CA VAL A 160 12.00 -4.53 -0.59
C VAL A 160 13.27 -5.34 -0.34
N GLU A 161 14.43 -4.69 -0.27
CA GLU A 161 15.70 -5.35 0.08
C GLU A 161 15.79 -5.67 1.59
N ARG A 162 15.19 -4.82 2.43
CA ARG A 162 15.38 -4.88 3.90
C ARG A 162 14.18 -5.36 4.68
N SER A 163 12.99 -5.43 4.09
CA SER A 163 11.80 -5.95 4.75
C SER A 163 11.29 -7.26 4.13
N SER A 164 10.70 -8.08 5.00
CA SER A 164 9.72 -9.09 4.62
C SER A 164 8.43 -8.40 4.16
N PRO A 165 7.59 -9.07 3.35
CA PRO A 165 6.25 -8.56 3.10
C PRO A 165 5.48 -8.48 4.43
N MET A 166 4.73 -7.40 4.61
CA MET A 166 3.96 -7.14 5.84
C MET A 166 2.48 -7.50 5.67
N LEU A 167 1.98 -7.51 4.42
CA LEU A 167 0.62 -7.91 4.11
C LEU A 167 0.60 -8.80 2.87
N GLU A 168 -0.21 -9.84 2.92
CA GLU A 168 -0.48 -10.74 1.81
C GLU A 168 -1.95 -10.68 1.45
N TRP A 169 -2.25 -10.45 0.17
CA TRP A 169 -3.61 -10.64 -0.33
C TRP A 169 -3.68 -11.91 -1.14
N ARG A 170 -4.67 -12.75 -0.84
CA ARG A 170 -4.95 -14.00 -1.53
C ARG A 170 -6.32 -13.89 -2.15
N ARG A 171 -6.47 -14.24 -3.43
CA ARG A 171 -7.80 -14.28 -4.06
C ARG A 171 -8.67 -15.27 -3.30
N ALA A 172 -9.88 -14.84 -2.95
CA ALA A 172 -10.94 -15.75 -2.56
C ALA A 172 -11.44 -16.44 -3.84
N ASP A 173 -11.44 -17.78 -3.83
CA ASP A 173 -11.96 -18.60 -4.93
C ASP A 173 -13.50 -18.70 -4.91
#